data_AF-A0A1Y3SE76-F1
#
_entry.id   AF-A0A1Y3SE76-F1
#
_cell.length_a   1.000
_cell.length_b   1.000
_cell.length_c   1.000
_cell.angle_alpha   90.00
_cell.angle_beta   90.00
_cell.angle_gamma   90.00
#
_symmetry.space_group_name_H-M   'P 1'
#
loop_
_entity.id
_entity.type
_entity.pdbx_description
1 polymer ?
#
loop_
_entity_poly.entity_id
_entity_poly.type
_entity_poly.pdbx_seq_one_letter_code
_entity_poly.pdbx_strand_id
1 'polypeptide(L)'
;MDKIAFQFENELKDKMLRAKKECRYNPTRFNQMLSQHGGVETAKRLIGSGIASGNPSDGYTTLYLCGRLDLTMEHSVCKPEYQSLFTTEEINYCKRLLEAK
;
A
#
# COMPACT_ATOMS: atom_id res chain seq x y z
N MET A 1 21.46 -4.08 -3.75
CA MET A 1 20.20 -3.90 -3.01
C MET A 1 19.50 -2.68 -3.57
N ASP A 2 18.32 -2.86 -4.14
CA ASP A 2 17.52 -1.81 -4.76
C ASP A 2 17.13 -0.74 -3.74
N LYS A 3 17.85 0.39 -3.76
CA LYS A 3 17.68 1.52 -2.83
C LYS A 3 16.23 2.01 -2.77
N ILE A 4 15.53 1.96 -3.90
CA ILE A 4 14.13 2.39 -4.06
C ILE A 4 13.17 1.42 -3.36
N ALA A 5 13.42 0.09 -3.43
CA ALA A 5 12.59 -0.90 -2.75
C ALA A 5 12.69 -0.78 -1.22
N PHE A 6 13.89 -0.49 -0.70
CA PHE A 6 14.09 -0.26 0.73
C PHE A 6 13.44 1.06 1.20
N GLN A 7 13.50 2.12 0.37
CA GLN A 7 12.79 3.37 0.65
C GLN A 7 11.27 3.16 0.71
N PHE A 8 10.74 2.42 -0.28
CA PHE A 8 9.32 2.07 -0.32
C PHE A 8 8.88 1.33 0.95
N GLU A 9 9.64 0.32 1.37
CA GLU A 9 9.31 -0.43 2.60
C GLU A 9 9.32 0.47 3.85
N ASN A 10 10.31 1.36 3.99
CA ASN A 10 10.36 2.27 5.13
C ASN A 10 9.21 3.28 5.11
N GLU A 11 8.83 3.78 3.93
CA GLU A 11 7.67 4.64 3.79
C GLU A 11 6.39 3.93 4.21
N LEU A 12 6.20 2.67 3.79
CA LEU A 12 5.05 1.88 4.22
C LEU A 12 5.02 1.72 5.75
N LYS A 13 6.16 1.40 6.37
CA LYS A 13 6.26 1.29 7.84
C LYS A 13 5.90 2.60 8.54
N ASP A 14 6.40 3.72 8.05
CA ASP A 14 6.06 5.05 8.60
C ASP A 14 4.56 5.34 8.48
N LYS A 15 3.97 5.09 7.31
CA LYS A 15 2.53 5.24 7.09
C LYS A 15 1.70 4.38 8.03
N MET A 16 2.12 3.14 8.30
CA MET A 16 1.41 2.27 9.24
C MET A 16 1.51 2.78 10.70
N LEU A 17 2.63 3.37 11.09
CA LEU A 17 2.77 4.04 12.39
C LEU A 17 1.83 5.24 12.49
N ARG A 18 1.74 6.04 11.43
CA ARG A 18 0.80 7.16 11.35
C ARG A 18 -0.65 6.69 11.37
N ALA A 19 -0.99 5.65 10.63
CA ALA A 19 -2.32 5.04 10.63
C ALA A 19 -2.74 4.55 12.03
N LYS A 20 -1.78 3.98 12.78
CA LYS A 20 -2.02 3.59 14.16
C LYS A 20 -2.29 4.78 15.08
N LYS A 21 -1.56 5.88 14.90
CA LYS A 21 -1.71 7.08 15.72
C LYS A 21 -2.97 7.88 15.37
N GLU A 22 -3.24 8.04 14.08
CA GLU A 22 -4.24 8.95 13.53
C GLU A 22 -5.59 8.24 13.31
N CYS A 23 -5.59 6.96 12.93
CA CYS A 23 -6.80 6.16 12.66
C CYS A 23 -7.07 5.05 13.67
N ARG A 24 -6.22 4.89 14.71
CA ARG A 24 -6.25 3.74 15.65
C ARG A 24 -6.25 2.38 14.96
N TYR A 25 -5.73 2.32 13.73
CA TYR A 25 -5.66 1.11 12.92
C TYR A 25 -4.28 0.47 13.05
N ASN A 26 -4.22 -0.78 13.52
CA ASN A 26 -2.97 -1.52 13.65
C ASN A 26 -2.92 -2.72 12.67
N PRO A 27 -2.28 -2.57 11.51
CA PRO A 27 -2.26 -3.60 10.47
C PRO A 27 -1.21 -4.68 10.76
N THR A 28 -1.48 -5.53 11.76
CA THR A 28 -0.55 -6.58 12.21
C THR A 28 -0.19 -7.55 11.08
N ARG A 29 -1.17 -7.96 10.25
CA ARG A 29 -0.95 -8.85 9.10
C ARG A 29 -0.05 -8.23 8.04
N PHE A 30 -0.25 -6.94 7.74
CA PHE A 30 0.57 -6.21 6.80
C PHE A 30 2.03 -6.11 7.30
N ASN A 31 2.22 -5.76 8.58
CA ASN A 31 3.55 -5.70 9.18
C ASN A 31 4.28 -7.05 9.16
N GLN A 32 3.55 -8.16 9.36
CA GLN A 32 4.12 -9.50 9.19
C GLN A 32 4.56 -9.76 7.75
N MET A 33 3.72 -9.41 6.77
CA MET A 33 4.06 -9.57 5.35
C MET A 33 5.27 -8.72 4.96
N LEU A 34 5.36 -7.48 5.43
CA LEU A 34 6.54 -6.61 5.22
C LEU A 34 7.82 -7.26 5.74
N SER A 35 7.78 -7.86 6.94
CA SER A 35 8.95 -8.54 7.50
C SER A 35 9.30 -9.86 6.79
N GLN A 36 8.33 -10.54 6.19
CA GLN A 36 8.54 -11.84 5.53
C GLN A 36 8.93 -11.71 4.05
N HIS A 37 8.32 -10.77 3.33
CA HIS A 37 8.42 -10.65 1.88
C HIS A 37 9.03 -9.32 1.43
N GLY A 38 9.12 -8.34 2.32
CA GLY A 38 9.52 -6.98 2.00
C GLY A 38 8.37 -6.11 1.48
N GLY A 39 8.62 -4.80 1.39
CA GLY A 39 7.63 -3.81 0.96
C GLY A 39 7.03 -4.07 -0.42
N VAL A 40 7.89 -4.26 -1.43
CA VAL A 40 7.47 -4.37 -2.83
C VAL A 40 6.65 -5.62 -3.07
N GLU A 41 7.16 -6.79 -2.67
CA GLU A 41 6.46 -8.07 -2.86
C GLU A 41 5.12 -8.11 -2.12
N THR A 42 5.06 -7.55 -0.91
CA THR A 42 3.81 -7.41 -0.16
C THR A 42 2.79 -6.59 -0.95
N ALA A 43 3.22 -5.47 -1.53
CA ALA A 43 2.35 -4.62 -2.32
C ALA A 43 1.83 -5.30 -3.59
N LYS A 44 2.72 -5.96 -4.34
CA LYS A 44 2.34 -6.72 -5.53
C LYS A 44 1.31 -7.81 -5.22
N ARG A 45 1.49 -8.54 -4.12
CA ARG A 45 0.54 -9.58 -3.69
C ARG A 45 -0.83 -9.02 -3.37
N LEU A 46 -0.90 -7.91 -2.64
CA LEU A 46 -2.18 -7.30 -2.25
C LEU A 46 -2.88 -6.67 -3.44
N ILE A 47 -2.15 -5.99 -4.32
CA ILE A 47 -2.68 -5.42 -5.55
C ILE A 47 -3.18 -6.53 -6.47
N GLY A 48 -2.36 -7.56 -6.72
CA GLY A 48 -2.75 -8.70 -7.54
C GLY A 48 -3.99 -9.43 -7.01
N SER A 49 -4.08 -9.61 -5.69
CA SER A 49 -5.28 -10.15 -5.04
C SER A 49 -6.49 -9.23 -5.24
N GLY A 50 -6.31 -7.92 -5.12
CA GLY A 50 -7.40 -6.95 -5.32
C GLY A 50 -7.89 -6.89 -6.77
N ILE A 51 -6.97 -6.96 -7.73
CA ILE A 51 -7.29 -7.05 -9.16
C ILE A 51 -8.08 -8.34 -9.46
N ALA A 52 -7.63 -9.48 -8.93
CA ALA A 52 -8.28 -10.76 -9.17
C ALA A 52 -9.66 -10.88 -8.50
N SER A 53 -9.80 -10.38 -7.27
CA SER A 53 -11.06 -10.44 -6.51
C SER A 53 -12.00 -9.26 -6.77
N GLY A 54 -11.53 -8.21 -7.44
CA GLY A 54 -12.28 -6.97 -7.68
C GLY A 54 -12.57 -6.14 -6.42
N ASN A 55 -11.95 -6.48 -5.28
CA ASN A 55 -12.20 -5.84 -4.00
C ASN A 55 -10.89 -5.34 -3.38
N PRO A 56 -10.86 -4.11 -2.82
CA PRO A 56 -9.68 -3.62 -2.13
C PRO A 56 -9.41 -4.40 -0.85
N SER A 57 -8.18 -4.31 -0.34
CA SER A 57 -7.81 -4.95 0.93
C SER A 57 -8.52 -4.28 2.11
N ASP A 58 -8.81 -5.03 3.18
CA ASP A 58 -9.42 -4.48 4.40
C ASP A 58 -8.67 -3.28 4.99
N GLY A 59 -7.34 -3.27 4.85
CA GLY A 59 -6.50 -2.15 5.28
C GLY A 59 -6.72 -0.88 4.47
N TYR A 60 -6.96 -1.01 3.15
CA TYR A 60 -7.37 0.12 2.32
C TYR A 60 -8.73 0.64 2.78
N THR A 61 -9.73 -0.24 2.95
CA THR A 61 -11.08 0.15 3.38
C THR A 61 -11.06 0.88 4.72
N THR A 62 -10.24 0.41 5.68
CA THR A 62 -10.13 1.05 6.99
C THR A 62 -9.53 2.47 6.88
N LEU A 63 -8.50 2.64 6.06
CA LEU A 63 -7.88 3.95 5.82
C LEU A 63 -8.78 4.89 5.02
N TYR A 64 -9.54 4.34 4.07
CA TYR A 64 -10.57 5.07 3.32
C TYR A 64 -11.66 5.61 4.27
N LEU A 65 -12.19 4.77 5.16
CA LEU A 65 -13.18 5.19 6.16
C LEU A 65 -12.63 6.21 7.17
N CYS A 66 -11.32 6.17 7.42
CA CYS A 66 -10.63 7.18 8.23
C CYS A 66 -10.39 8.50 7.47
N GLY A 67 -10.66 8.56 6.17
CA GLY A 67 -10.35 9.71 5.32
C GLY A 67 -8.84 9.90 5.08
N ARG A 68 -8.03 8.87 5.31
CA ARG A 68 -6.56 8.91 5.25
C ARG A 68 -6.01 8.00 4.16
N LEU A 69 -6.52 8.21 2.95
CA LEU A 69 -6.03 7.54 1.75
C LEU A 69 -4.54 7.82 1.48
N ASP A 70 -4.00 8.95 1.97
CA ASP A 70 -2.58 9.26 1.91
C ASP A 70 -1.70 8.22 2.61
N LEU A 71 -2.23 7.54 3.64
CA LEU A 71 -1.53 6.51 4.40
C LEU A 71 -1.62 5.13 3.77
N THR A 72 -2.36 4.98 2.68
CA THR A 72 -2.48 3.70 2.00
C THR A 72 -1.21 3.36 1.24
N MET A 73 -1.03 2.06 1.02
CA MET A 73 0.05 1.54 0.19
C MET A 73 -0.19 1.93 -1.28
N GLU A 74 -1.43 1.89 -1.75
CA GLU A 74 -1.84 2.29 -3.10
C GLU A 74 -1.38 3.72 -3.42
N HIS A 75 -1.48 4.63 -2.44
CA HIS A 75 -0.96 5.99 -2.57
C HIS A 75 0.57 6.01 -2.72
N SER A 76 1.31 5.15 -2.02
CA SER A 76 2.77 5.04 -2.22
C SER A 76 3.08 4.49 -3.62
N VAL A 77 2.36 3.47 -4.09
CA VAL A 77 2.57 2.87 -5.41
C VAL A 77 2.35 3.87 -6.55
N CYS A 78 1.43 4.82 -6.38
CA CYS A 78 1.19 5.87 -7.37
C CYS A 78 2.31 6.92 -7.45
N LYS A 79 3.21 7.01 -6.47
CA LYS A 79 4.27 8.02 -6.46
C LYS A 79 5.30 7.76 -7.57
N PRO A 80 5.71 8.78 -8.32
CA PRO A 80 6.63 8.64 -9.45
C PRO A 80 7.97 8.01 -9.06
N GLU A 81 8.42 8.20 -7.82
CA GLU A 81 9.66 7.62 -7.30
C GLU A 81 9.61 6.08 -7.19
N TYR A 82 8.43 5.49 -7.01
CA TYR A 82 8.23 4.06 -6.83
C TYR A 82 7.60 3.36 -8.03
N GLN A 83 7.09 4.11 -9.02
CA GLN A 83 6.44 3.55 -10.21
C GLN A 83 7.31 2.51 -10.93
N SER A 84 8.64 2.70 -10.97
CA SER A 84 9.58 1.75 -11.59
C SER A 84 9.59 0.35 -10.95
N LEU A 85 9.06 0.20 -9.73
CA LEU A 85 8.96 -1.08 -9.02
C LEU A 85 7.72 -1.89 -9.43
N PHE A 86 6.73 -1.23 -10.04
CA PHE A 86 5.41 -1.78 -10.33
C PHE A 86 5.12 -1.70 -11.83
N THR A 87 4.21 -2.57 -12.28
CA THR A 87 3.70 -2.53 -13.65
C THR A 87 2.67 -1.43 -13.82
N THR A 88 2.46 -1.01 -15.07
CA THR A 88 1.44 -0.02 -15.42
C THR A 88 0.04 -0.47 -14.99
N GLU A 89 -0.27 -1.77 -15.03
CA GLU A 89 -1.55 -2.33 -14.58
C GLU A 89 -1.76 -2.16 -13.08
N GLU A 90 -0.74 -2.48 -12.27
CA GLU A 90 -0.77 -2.30 -10.81
C GLU A 90 -0.94 -0.83 -10.44
N ILE A 91 -0.18 0.07 -11.08
CA ILE A 91 -0.27 1.51 -10.84
C ILE A 91 -1.66 2.03 -11.22
N ASN A 92 -2.21 1.61 -12.37
CA ASN A 92 -3.53 2.04 -12.81
C ASN A 92 -4.66 1.51 -11.91
N TYR A 93 -4.49 0.33 -11.32
CA TYR A 93 -5.43 -0.17 -10.31
C TYR A 93 -5.39 0.70 -9.05
N CYS A 94 -4.20 1.00 -8.53
CA CYS A 94 -4.04 1.88 -7.37
C CYS A 94 -4.60 3.29 -7.64
N LYS A 95 -4.35 3.87 -8.81
CA LYS A 95 -4.92 5.17 -9.20
C LYS A 95 -6.44 5.15 -9.20
N ARG A 96 -7.05 4.15 -9.83
CA ARG A 96 -8.51 3.97 -9.86
C ARG A 96 -9.12 3.89 -8.46
N LEU A 97 -8.46 3.18 -7.54
CA LEU A 97 -8.89 3.13 -6.14
C LEU A 97 -8.79 4.50 -5.45
N LEU A 98 -7.76 5.29 -5.71
CA LEU A 98 -7.61 6.61 -5.07
C LEU A 98 -8.53 7.68 -5.68
N GLU A 99 -8.95 7.50 -6.93
CA GLU A 99 -9.88 8.37 -7.64
C GLU A 99 -11.36 8.06 -7.35
N ALA A 100 -11.66 6.86 -6.83
CA ALA A 100 -12.99 6.48 -6.36
C ALA A 100 -13.36 7.24 -5.07
N LYS A 101 -13.64 8.54 -5.21
CA LYS A 101 -14.23 9.42 -4.18
C LYS A 101 -15.74 9.34 -4.18
#